data_AF-A0A5C6RQ23-F1
#
_entry.id   AF-A0A5C6RQ23-F1
#
_cell.length_a   1.000
_cell.length_b   1.000
_cell.length_c   1.000
_cell.angle_alpha   90.00
_cell.angle_beta   90.00
_cell.angle_gamma   90.00
#
_symmetry.space_group_name_H-M   'P 1'
#
loop_
_entity.id
_entity.type
_entity.pdbx_description
1 polymer ?
#
loop_
_entity_poly.entity_id
_entity_poly.type
_entity_poly.pdbx_seq_one_letter_code
_entity_poly.pdbx_strand_id
1 'polypeptide(L)'
;MRRLFALILLLAACGSARAQDRICLPPAEPIVPIDDATFSEYADLIAEEFERYFSEVSPYIACLDAVRQHTFARAREISEQHRAFWDRADSLGLTEDAAPYVE
;
A
#
# COMPACT_ATOMS: atom_id res chain seq x y z
N MET A 1 38.41 -2.77 -1.07
CA MET A 1 37.32 -3.03 -2.05
C MET A 1 36.14 -3.82 -1.46
N ARG A 2 36.36 -4.94 -0.73
CA ARG A 2 35.26 -5.76 -0.17
C ARG A 2 34.36 -5.06 0.86
N ARG A 3 34.92 -4.15 1.67
CA ARG A 3 34.16 -3.33 2.64
C ARG A 3 33.31 -2.23 1.98
N LEU A 4 33.79 -1.67 0.87
CA LEU A 4 33.05 -0.69 0.07
C LEU A 4 31.82 -1.35 -0.57
N PHE A 5 31.99 -2.57 -1.10
CA PHE A 5 30.89 -3.35 -1.67
C PHE A 5 29.80 -3.68 -0.64
N ALA A 6 30.20 -4.05 0.59
CA ALA A 6 29.26 -4.30 1.69
C ALA A 6 28.51 -3.03 2.14
N LEU A 7 29.18 -1.87 2.17
CA LEU A 7 28.54 -0.59 2.48
C LEU A 7 27.53 -0.16 1.40
N ILE A 8 27.87 -0.35 0.12
CA ILE A 8 27.00 -0.05 -1.02
C ILE A 8 25.76 -0.95 -0.99
N LEU A 9 25.90 -2.24 -0.67
CA LEU A 9 24.78 -3.17 -0.49
C LEU A 9 23.87 -2.77 0.69
N LEU A 10 24.44 -2.32 1.82
CA LEU A 10 23.66 -1.84 2.96
C LEU A 10 22.87 -0.55 2.65
N LEU A 11 23.49 0.38 1.92
CA LEU A 11 22.85 1.65 1.53
C LEU A 11 21.75 1.44 0.47
N ALA A 12 21.90 0.46 -0.43
CA ALA A 12 20.88 0.09 -1.41
C ALA A 12 19.66 -0.59 -0.78
N ALA A 13 19.84 -1.36 0.30
CA ALA A 13 18.75 -1.96 1.07
C ALA A 13 17.91 -0.91 1.83
N CYS A 14 18.50 0.24 2.15
CA CYS A 14 17.82 1.39 2.71
C CYS A 14 17.29 2.31 1.60
N GLY A 15 16.63 1.72 0.60
CA GLY A 15 15.99 2.44 -0.50
C GLY A 15 14.90 3.36 0.03
N SER A 16 15.24 4.63 0.20
CA SER A 16 14.41 5.80 0.50
C SER A 16 12.91 5.50 0.67
N ALA A 17 12.45 5.42 1.92
CA ALA A 17 11.05 5.64 2.27
C ALA A 17 10.70 7.12 2.00
N ARG A 18 10.70 7.51 0.73
CA ARG A 18 9.97 8.71 0.32
C ARG A 18 8.52 8.36 0.55
N ALA A 19 7.86 9.10 1.45
CA ALA A 19 6.41 9.18 1.51
C ALA A 19 5.90 9.83 0.21
N GLN A 20 6.05 9.10 -0.89
CA GLN A 20 5.21 9.27 -2.06
C GLN A 20 3.94 8.51 -1.69
N ASP A 21 2.77 9.09 -1.98
CA ASP A 21 1.52 8.33 -1.95
C ASP A 21 1.74 7.07 -2.78
N ARG A 22 1.88 5.93 -2.09
CA ARG A 22 2.16 4.65 -2.74
C ARG A 22 0.87 4.22 -3.40
N ILE A 23 0.77 4.48 -4.69
CA ILE A 23 -0.33 3.97 -5.52
C ILE A 23 0.02 2.51 -5.84
N CYS A 24 -0.73 1.58 -5.26
CA CYS A 24 -0.62 0.15 -5.58
C CYS A 24 -1.55 -0.17 -6.75
N LEU A 25 -0.98 -0.48 -7.90
CA LEU A 25 -1.74 -0.86 -9.09
C LEU A 25 -1.97 -2.38 -9.09
N PRO A 26 -3.21 -2.88 -9.17
CA PRO A 26 -3.45 -4.30 -9.31
C PRO A 26 -2.89 -4.83 -10.64
N PRO A 27 -2.38 -6.07 -10.69
CA PRO A 27 -1.99 -6.71 -11.94
C PRO A 27 -3.20 -6.94 -12.84
N ALA A 28 -2.96 -6.99 -14.16
CA ALA A 28 -4.01 -7.26 -15.13
C ALA A 28 -4.43 -8.74 -15.11
N GLU A 29 -5.72 -9.00 -15.01
CA GLU A 29 -6.25 -10.37 -15.07
C GLU A 29 -6.18 -10.93 -16.51
N PRO A 30 -5.70 -12.17 -16.70
CA PRO A 30 -5.67 -12.82 -18.01
C PRO A 30 -7.09 -12.98 -18.58
N ILE A 31 -7.24 -12.78 -19.90
CA ILE A 31 -8.52 -12.96 -20.59
C ILE A 31 -8.48 -14.29 -21.34
N VAL A 32 -9.33 -15.23 -20.94
CA VAL A 32 -9.41 -16.54 -21.58
C VAL A 32 -10.56 -16.54 -22.60
N PRO A 33 -10.29 -16.82 -23.90
CA PRO A 33 -11.33 -16.97 -24.92
C PRO A 33 -12.30 -18.11 -24.57
N ILE A 34 -13.57 -17.94 -24.93
CA ILE A 34 -14.62 -18.94 -24.67
C ILE A 34 -14.61 -20.04 -25.74
N ASP A 35 -14.21 -19.72 -26.98
CA ASP A 35 -14.20 -20.68 -28.08
C ASP A 35 -12.90 -21.48 -28.16
N ASP A 36 -13.04 -22.79 -28.38
CA ASP A 36 -11.91 -23.73 -28.38
C ASP A 36 -10.90 -23.47 -29.50
N ALA A 37 -11.34 -22.92 -30.63
CA ALA A 37 -10.47 -22.62 -31.76
C ALA A 37 -9.49 -21.49 -31.40
N THR A 38 -9.98 -20.37 -30.90
CA THR A 38 -9.16 -19.24 -30.45
C THR A 38 -8.33 -19.61 -29.23
N PHE A 39 -8.89 -20.40 -28.29
CA PHE A 39 -8.11 -20.90 -27.16
C PHE A 39 -6.90 -21.73 -27.63
N SER A 40 -7.12 -22.67 -28.54
CA SER A 40 -6.06 -23.53 -29.08
C SER A 40 -5.00 -22.73 -29.85
N GLU A 41 -5.41 -21.70 -30.58
CA GLU A 41 -4.51 -20.83 -31.34
C GLU A 41 -3.58 -20.00 -30.44
N TYR A 42 -4.06 -19.55 -29.27
CA TYR A 42 -3.35 -18.62 -28.38
C TYR A 42 -3.00 -19.19 -27.00
N ALA A 43 -3.03 -20.52 -26.83
CA ALA A 43 -2.84 -21.17 -25.53
C ALA A 43 -1.49 -20.82 -24.87
N ASP A 44 -0.44 -20.61 -25.66
CA ASP A 44 0.88 -20.21 -25.21
C ASP A 44 0.90 -18.77 -24.69
N LEU A 45 0.26 -17.83 -25.41
CA LEU A 45 0.13 -16.44 -24.97
C LEU A 45 -0.70 -16.34 -23.69
N ILE A 46 -1.84 -17.05 -23.62
CA ILE A 46 -2.69 -17.09 -22.43
C ILE A 46 -1.90 -17.60 -21.23
N ALA A 47 -1.09 -18.66 -21.41
CA ALA A 47 -0.23 -19.18 -20.35
C ALA A 47 0.80 -18.13 -19.88
N GLU A 48 1.42 -17.38 -20.79
CA GLU A 48 2.33 -16.29 -20.43
C GLU A 48 1.62 -15.18 -19.63
N GLU A 49 0.38 -14.84 -19.98
CA GLU A 49 -0.41 -13.86 -19.23
C GLU A 49 -0.67 -14.31 -17.78
N PHE A 50 -0.97 -15.59 -17.55
CA PHE A 50 -1.08 -16.13 -16.20
C PHE A 50 0.22 -16.02 -15.41
N GLU A 51 1.34 -16.40 -16.01
CA GLU A 51 2.65 -16.28 -15.35
C GLU A 51 2.98 -14.81 -15.03
N ARG A 52 2.66 -13.88 -15.95
CA ARG A 52 2.81 -12.45 -15.71
C ARG A 52 1.97 -11.98 -14.52
N TYR A 53 0.68 -12.33 -14.48
CA TYR A 53 -0.21 -11.99 -13.36
C TYR A 53 0.37 -12.45 -12.01
N PHE A 54 0.78 -13.72 -11.90
CA PHE A 54 1.33 -14.25 -10.65
C PHE A 54 2.69 -13.67 -10.29
N SER A 55 3.51 -13.30 -11.28
CA SER A 55 4.76 -12.59 -11.01
C SER A 55 4.52 -11.19 -10.42
N GLU A 56 3.43 -10.53 -10.81
CA GLU A 56 3.08 -9.16 -10.41
C GLU A 56 2.22 -9.11 -9.13
N VAL A 57 1.52 -10.19 -8.77
CA VAL A 57 0.65 -10.20 -7.57
C VAL A 57 1.44 -10.06 -6.27
N SER A 58 2.62 -10.67 -6.19
CA SER A 58 3.48 -10.61 -5.01
C SER A 58 3.95 -9.19 -4.69
N PRO A 59 4.55 -8.43 -5.64
CA PRO A 59 4.90 -7.03 -5.39
C PRO A 59 3.68 -6.14 -5.15
N TYR A 60 2.52 -6.43 -5.75
CA TYR A 60 1.28 -5.70 -5.46
C TYR A 60 0.85 -5.86 -3.99
N ILE A 61 0.82 -7.10 -3.47
CA ILE A 61 0.49 -7.37 -2.06
C ILE A 61 1.49 -6.67 -1.12
N ALA A 62 2.79 -6.75 -1.43
CA ALA A 62 3.81 -6.07 -0.64
C ALA A 62 3.61 -4.55 -0.60
N CYS A 63 3.15 -3.95 -1.71
CA CYS A 63 2.76 -2.54 -1.75
C CYS A 63 1.57 -2.25 -0.82
N LEU A 64 0.50 -3.06 -0.90
CA LEU A 64 -0.68 -2.89 -0.06
C LEU A 64 -0.35 -2.99 1.44
N ASP A 65 0.52 -3.93 1.82
CA ASP A 65 0.96 -4.08 3.20
C ASP A 65 1.75 -2.85 3.69
N ALA A 66 2.60 -2.28 2.85
CA ALA A 66 3.31 -1.04 3.17
C ALA A 66 2.35 0.15 3.37
N VAL A 67 1.34 0.28 2.50
CA VAL A 67 0.29 1.31 2.63
C VAL A 67 -0.49 1.09 3.92
N ARG A 68 -0.89 -0.14 4.22
CA ARG A 68 -1.60 -0.51 5.44
C ARG A 68 -0.80 -0.08 6.69
N GLN A 69 0.48 -0.44 6.76
CA GLN A 69 1.35 -0.07 7.89
C GLN A 69 1.47 1.45 8.05
N HIS A 70 1.69 2.17 6.95
CA HIS A 70 1.79 3.63 6.96
C HIS A 70 0.49 4.28 7.44
N THR A 71 -0.66 3.85 6.92
CA THR A 71 -1.98 4.38 7.30
C THR A 71 -2.27 4.12 8.76
N PHE A 72 -1.91 2.95 9.31
CA PHE A 72 -2.05 2.68 10.74
C PHE A 72 -1.20 3.61 11.61
N ALA A 73 0.06 3.86 11.22
CA ALA A 73 0.91 4.79 11.93
C ALA A 73 0.32 6.21 11.95
N ARG A 74 -0.17 6.68 10.79
CA ARG A 74 -0.81 8.00 10.68
C ARG A 74 -2.11 8.08 11.49
N ALA A 75 -2.94 7.05 11.45
CA ALA A 75 -4.17 6.98 12.23
C ALA A 75 -3.88 7.08 13.73
N ARG A 76 -2.80 6.45 14.21
CA ARG A 76 -2.37 6.57 15.61
C ARG A 76 -1.98 8.00 15.98
N GLU A 77 -1.14 8.64 15.17
CA GLU A 77 -0.71 10.02 15.40
C GLU A 77 -1.89 10.99 15.45
N ILE A 78 -2.81 10.88 14.48
CA ILE A 78 -4.03 11.69 14.45
C ILE A 78 -4.93 11.39 15.65
N SER A 79 -5.01 10.13 16.10
CA SER A 79 -5.78 9.76 17.30
C SER A 79 -5.21 10.40 18.56
N GLU A 80 -3.88 10.51 18.68
CA GLU A 80 -3.22 11.20 19.79
C GLU A 80 -3.49 12.71 19.76
N GLN A 81 -3.43 13.32 18.56
CA GLN A 81 -3.79 14.73 18.37
C GLN A 81 -5.27 15.00 18.68
N HIS A 82 -6.15 14.11 18.26
CA HIS A 82 -7.58 14.17 18.55
C HIS A 82 -7.85 14.11 20.05
N ARG A 83 -7.16 13.22 20.79
CA ARG A 83 -7.26 13.18 22.25
C ARG A 83 -6.81 14.50 22.88
N ALA A 84 -5.64 15.01 22.49
CA ALA A 84 -5.12 16.27 23.02
C ALA A 84 -6.02 17.47 22.72
N PHE A 85 -6.69 17.47 21.55
CA PHE A 85 -7.71 18.46 21.23
C PHE A 85 -8.87 18.43 22.23
N TRP A 86 -9.42 17.25 22.52
CA TRP A 86 -10.53 17.11 23.46
C TRP A 86 -10.16 17.43 24.90
N ASP A 87 -8.97 17.01 25.35
CA ASP A 87 -8.47 17.37 26.68
C ASP A 87 -8.38 18.90 26.83
N ARG A 88 -7.98 19.61 25.77
CA ARG A 88 -7.94 21.07 25.74
C ARG A 88 -9.33 21.68 25.67
N ALA A 89 -10.22 21.17 24.82
CA ALA A 89 -11.59 21.68 24.69
C ALA A 89 -12.33 21.59 26.03
N ASP A 90 -12.19 20.46 26.73
CA ASP A 90 -12.75 20.25 28.06
C ASP A 90 -12.21 21.25 29.09
N SER A 91 -10.90 21.47 29.12
CA SER A 91 -10.28 22.45 30.03
C SER A 91 -10.77 23.90 29.83
N LEU A 92 -11.34 24.19 28.66
CA LEU A 92 -11.89 25.51 28.30
C LEU A 92 -13.42 25.54 28.35
N GLY A 93 -14.08 24.43 28.66
CA GLY A 93 -15.55 24.33 28.65
C GLY A 93 -16.16 24.41 27.25
N LEU A 94 -15.41 24.04 26.21
CA LEU A 94 -15.82 24.16 24.80
C LEU A 94 -16.32 22.84 24.19
N THR A 95 -16.53 21.80 25.00
CA THR A 95 -16.87 20.45 24.51
C THR A 95 -18.18 20.42 23.73
N GLU A 96 -19.23 21.11 24.20
CA GLU A 96 -20.54 21.18 23.52
C GLU A 96 -20.45 21.92 22.17
N ASP A 97 -19.66 23.00 22.11
CA ASP A 97 -19.45 23.78 20.88
C ASP A 97 -18.62 23.03 19.84
N ALA A 98 -17.68 22.18 20.28
CA ALA A 98 -16.78 21.44 19.41
C ALA A 98 -17.40 20.13 18.86
N ALA A 99 -18.44 19.59 19.50
CA ALA A 99 -19.17 18.39 19.07
C ALA A 99 -20.69 18.61 18.99
N PRO A 100 -21.19 19.57 18.19
CA PRO A 100 -22.60 19.98 18.23
C PRO A 100 -23.57 18.93 17.66
N TYR A 101 -23.07 17.81 17.10
CA TYR A 101 -23.87 16.78 16.43
C TYR A 101 -23.55 15.35 16.89
N VAL A 102 -22.90 15.18 18.04
CA VAL A 102 -22.72 13.85 18.64
C VAL A 102 -23.93 13.60 19.54
N GLU A 103 -24.93 12.85 19.04
CA GLU A 103 -26.03 12.30 19.86
C GLU A 103 -25.53 11.23 20.83
#